data_AF-A0A8S0UMV7-F1
#
_entry.id   AF-A0A8S0UMV7-F1
#
_cell.length_a   1.000
_cell.length_b   1.000
_cell.length_c   1.000
_cell.angle_alpha   90.00
_cell.angle_beta   90.00
_cell.angle_gamma   90.00
#
_symmetry.space_group_name_H-M   'P 1'
#
loop_
_entity.id
_entity.type
_entity.pdbx_description
1 polymer ?
#
loop_
_entity_poly.entity_id
_entity_poly.type
_entity_poly.pdbx_seq_one_letter_code
_entity_poly.pdbx_strand_id
1 'polypeptide(L)'
;MHLLRLPIMVGIDPRPFDPSTLLRLVLDHNIADYVTAKNNLVLSYKDMSHTNSYGLVVQYYGLVLDLLLLGLTRASEIAGPPQMPNEFITYDDTRVETGHPIRLYSRYIDKVHILFRFTHEEARDLIQRYLTEHPDPNHENMVGYNKKKCWPRDARMRLMKHDVNLGRSVFWDMKNRLPRSITPLEWENSFVRIRSSYTAKIRMAREAFSNTRDGVWNLQNEQTAVAFLRVDDDRVRQILVSSGSTTFTKIVNKWSTALICNYSISCLLIPMFNVALTSSVL
;
A
#
# COMPACT_ATOMS: atom_id res chain seq x y z
N MET A 1 14.12 -7.49 -4.40
CA MET A 1 12.96 -7.19 -3.52
C MET A 1 12.31 -5.94 -4.05
N HIS A 2 11.10 -6.03 -4.56
CA HIS A 2 10.40 -4.92 -5.20
C HIS A 2 9.17 -4.59 -4.36
N LEU A 3 9.16 -3.40 -3.77
CA LEU A 3 8.06 -2.94 -2.93
C LEU A 3 7.08 -2.15 -3.82
N LEU A 4 5.91 -2.72 -4.04
CA LEU A 4 4.80 -2.08 -4.70
C LEU A 4 3.90 -1.46 -3.62
N ARG A 5 3.75 -0.14 -3.63
CA ARG A 5 2.73 0.54 -2.83
C ARG A 5 1.67 1.07 -3.78
N LEU A 6 0.51 0.44 -3.75
CA LEU A 6 -0.66 0.88 -4.49
C LEU A 6 -1.64 1.49 -3.48
N PRO A 7 -1.89 2.81 -3.47
CA PRO A 7 -3.17 3.23 -2.97
C PRO A 7 -4.22 2.68 -3.92
N ILE A 8 -5.10 1.88 -3.36
CA ILE A 8 -6.33 1.53 -4.03
C ILE A 8 -7.26 2.69 -3.72
N MET A 9 -7.42 3.63 -4.65
CA MET A 9 -8.59 4.49 -4.56
C MET A 9 -9.79 3.59 -4.77
N VAL A 10 -10.47 3.26 -3.67
CA VAL A 10 -11.77 2.60 -3.68
C VAL A 10 -12.78 3.63 -4.20
N GLY A 11 -12.68 3.94 -5.49
CA GLY A 11 -13.73 4.57 -6.27
C GLY A 11 -14.77 3.49 -6.53
N ILE A 12 -15.71 3.35 -5.60
CA ILE A 12 -16.89 2.50 -5.80
C ILE A 12 -17.83 3.31 -6.68
N ASP A 13 -17.60 3.23 -7.99
CA ASP A 13 -18.54 3.72 -9.01
C ASP A 13 -19.52 2.62 -9.42
N PRO A 14 -20.68 2.97 -9.99
CA PRO A 14 -21.94 2.32 -9.66
C PRO A 14 -22.25 1.11 -10.57
N ARG A 15 -22.73 0.03 -9.93
CA ARG A 15 -23.52 -1.13 -10.46
C ARG A 15 -22.74 -2.42 -10.81
N PRO A 16 -23.33 -3.63 -10.63
CA PRO A 16 -24.43 -4.04 -9.76
C PRO A 16 -23.96 -5.23 -8.90
N PHE A 17 -23.08 -5.01 -7.91
CA PHE A 17 -22.84 -6.04 -6.91
C PHE A 17 -23.78 -5.78 -5.76
N ASP A 18 -24.88 -6.54 -5.71
CA ASP A 18 -25.81 -6.47 -4.57
C ASP A 18 -25.03 -6.88 -3.31
N PRO A 19 -24.81 -5.97 -2.35
CA PRO A 19 -24.16 -6.26 -1.08
C PRO A 19 -24.75 -7.49 -0.38
N SER A 20 -26.07 -7.65 -0.51
CA SER A 20 -26.84 -8.63 0.23
C SER A 20 -26.39 -10.05 -0.10
N THR A 21 -26.09 -10.34 -1.37
CA THR A 21 -25.66 -11.68 -1.80
C THR A 21 -24.32 -12.08 -1.19
N LEU A 22 -23.34 -11.17 -1.14
CA LEU A 22 -22.06 -11.47 -0.52
C LEU A 22 -22.18 -11.55 1.01
N LEU A 23 -22.92 -10.62 1.62
CA LEU A 23 -23.09 -10.59 3.07
C LEU A 23 -23.83 -11.83 3.59
N ARG A 24 -24.80 -12.36 2.83
CA ARG A 24 -25.53 -13.60 3.15
C ARG A 24 -24.64 -14.86 3.15
N LEU A 25 -23.43 -14.81 2.61
CA LEU A 25 -22.48 -15.94 2.69
C LEU A 25 -21.83 -16.06 4.08
N VAL A 26 -21.75 -14.96 4.83
CA VAL A 26 -21.02 -14.90 6.11
C VAL A 26 -21.96 -14.60 7.28
N LEU A 27 -23.03 -13.84 7.04
CA LEU A 27 -24.01 -13.44 8.04
C LEU A 27 -25.35 -14.10 7.79
N ASP A 28 -26.16 -14.20 8.84
CA ASP A 28 -27.57 -14.59 8.70
C ASP A 28 -28.32 -13.62 7.77
N HIS A 29 -29.30 -14.16 7.04
CA HIS A 29 -30.08 -13.42 6.05
C HIS A 29 -30.72 -12.15 6.63
N ASN A 30 -31.26 -12.21 7.85
CA ASN A 30 -31.88 -11.04 8.50
C ASN A 30 -30.88 -9.93 8.78
N ILE A 31 -29.66 -10.30 9.20
CA ILE A 31 -28.59 -9.34 9.51
C ILE A 31 -28.07 -8.72 8.20
N ALA A 32 -27.87 -9.54 7.16
CA ALA A 32 -27.42 -9.07 5.85
C ALA A 32 -28.43 -8.08 5.21
N ASP A 33 -29.73 -8.37 5.34
CA ASP A 33 -30.80 -7.49 4.86
C ASP A 33 -30.88 -6.20 5.67
N TYR A 34 -30.71 -6.28 7.00
CA TYR A 34 -30.61 -5.10 7.86
C TYR A 34 -29.43 -4.20 7.48
N VAL A 35 -28.23 -4.76 7.28
CA VAL A 35 -27.04 -3.98 6.87
C VAL A 35 -27.24 -3.32 5.51
N THR A 36 -27.80 -4.06 4.55
CA THR A 36 -28.11 -3.53 3.22
C THR A 36 -29.13 -2.39 3.29
N ALA A 37 -30.22 -2.58 4.04
CA ALA A 37 -31.24 -1.55 4.25
C ALA A 37 -30.68 -0.33 4.99
N LYS A 38 -29.76 -0.52 5.93
CA LYS A 38 -29.14 0.57 6.70
C LYS A 38 -28.22 1.45 5.86
N ASN A 39 -27.63 0.91 4.79
CA ASN A 39 -26.83 1.71 3.87
C ASN A 39 -27.69 2.51 2.89
N ASN A 40 -28.92 2.05 2.63
CA ASN A 40 -29.88 2.68 1.73
C ASN A 40 -30.66 3.84 2.40
N LEU A 41 -29.95 4.93 2.72
CA LEU A 41 -30.53 6.09 3.43
C LEU A 41 -30.57 7.33 2.55
N VAL A 42 -31.58 8.18 2.74
CA VAL A 42 -31.64 9.50 2.13
C VAL A 42 -30.70 10.45 2.87
N LEU A 43 -29.56 10.77 2.25
CA LEU A 43 -28.64 11.78 2.74
C LEU A 43 -29.19 13.15 2.39
N SER A 44 -29.38 13.99 3.40
CA SER A 44 -29.87 15.36 3.21
C SER A 44 -28.84 16.36 3.70
N TYR A 45 -28.47 17.32 2.85
CA TYR A 45 -27.62 18.45 3.20
C TYR A 45 -28.22 19.74 2.63
N LYS A 46 -28.62 20.64 3.53
CA LYS A 46 -29.41 21.84 3.19
C LYS A 46 -30.64 21.42 2.36
N ASP A 47 -30.82 22.02 1.18
CA ASP A 47 -31.97 21.78 0.30
C ASP A 47 -31.77 20.57 -0.63
N MET A 48 -30.64 19.88 -0.53
CA MET A 48 -30.33 18.72 -1.37
C MET A 48 -30.61 17.43 -0.59
N SER A 49 -31.41 16.54 -1.18
CA SER A 49 -31.57 15.17 -0.71
C SER A 49 -31.15 14.19 -1.81
N HIS A 50 -30.38 13.18 -1.43
CA HIS A 50 -29.92 12.13 -2.33
C HIS A 50 -30.04 10.79 -1.61
N THR A 51 -30.78 9.85 -2.19
CA THR A 51 -30.85 8.49 -1.70
C THR A 51 -29.53 7.79 -1.95
N ASN A 52 -28.80 7.51 -0.88
CA ASN A 52 -27.58 6.74 -0.95
C ASN A 52 -27.91 5.27 -1.17
N SER A 53 -27.99 4.83 -2.41
CA SER A 53 -28.06 3.40 -2.73
C SER A 53 -26.69 2.71 -2.71
N TYR A 54 -25.62 3.41 -2.29
CA TYR A 54 -24.23 2.98 -2.42
C TYR A 54 -23.51 2.94 -1.08
N GLY A 55 -23.11 1.77 -0.63
CA GLY A 55 -22.34 1.65 0.61
C GLY A 55 -22.16 0.21 1.01
N LEU A 56 -20.92 -0.17 1.25
CA LEU A 56 -20.53 -1.52 1.63
C LEU A 56 -19.74 -1.51 2.93
N VAL A 57 -19.75 -2.65 3.62
CA VAL A 57 -18.82 -2.93 4.70
C VAL A 57 -17.41 -2.99 4.10
N VAL A 58 -16.65 -1.90 4.28
CA VAL A 58 -15.38 -1.61 3.57
C VAL A 58 -14.36 -2.74 3.68
N GLN A 59 -14.21 -3.35 4.85
CA GLN A 59 -13.20 -4.38 5.08
C GLN A 59 -13.56 -5.72 4.44
N TYR A 60 -14.83 -6.13 4.49
CA TYR A 60 -15.26 -7.38 3.87
C TYR A 60 -15.18 -7.31 2.35
N TYR A 61 -15.57 -6.17 1.76
CA TYR A 61 -15.34 -5.94 0.34
C TYR A 61 -13.84 -5.87 0.01
N GLY A 62 -13.05 -5.31 0.91
CA GLY A 62 -11.61 -5.31 0.82
C GLY A 62 -11.03 -6.73 0.72
N LEU A 63 -11.53 -7.67 1.52
CA LEU A 63 -11.13 -9.07 1.46
C LEU A 63 -11.47 -9.72 0.11
N VAL A 64 -12.65 -9.44 -0.46
CA VAL A 64 -13.00 -9.93 -1.81
C VAL A 64 -12.00 -9.41 -2.85
N LEU A 65 -11.59 -8.15 -2.74
CA LEU A 65 -10.54 -7.59 -3.59
C LEU A 65 -9.16 -8.20 -3.34
N ASP A 66 -8.83 -8.58 -2.11
CA ASP A 66 -7.60 -9.29 -1.78
C ASP A 66 -7.52 -10.62 -2.52
N LEU A 67 -8.62 -11.38 -2.52
CA LEU A 67 -8.70 -12.67 -3.22
C LEU A 67 -8.53 -12.51 -4.73
N LEU A 68 -9.06 -11.44 -5.33
CA LEU A 68 -8.87 -11.14 -6.75
C LEU A 68 -7.42 -10.74 -7.07
N LEU A 69 -6.77 -9.98 -6.20
CA LEU A 69 -5.37 -9.56 -6.39
C LEU A 69 -4.38 -10.70 -6.22
N LEU A 70 -4.54 -11.50 -5.16
CA LEU A 70 -3.62 -12.57 -4.78
C LEU A 70 -3.90 -13.87 -5.55
N GLY A 71 -5.16 -14.16 -5.85
CA GLY A 71 -5.62 -15.49 -6.25
C GLY A 71 -5.83 -16.41 -5.04
N LEU A 72 -6.70 -17.41 -5.19
CA LEU A 72 -7.10 -18.31 -4.09
C LEU A 72 -5.94 -19.12 -3.51
N THR A 73 -5.05 -19.61 -4.36
CA THR A 73 -3.90 -20.43 -3.96
C THR A 73 -2.96 -19.62 -3.07
N ARG A 74 -2.53 -18.44 -3.54
CA ARG A 74 -1.60 -17.61 -2.78
C ARG A 74 -2.25 -17.01 -1.53
N ALA A 75 -3.53 -16.66 -1.58
CA ALA A 75 -4.25 -16.19 -0.40
C ALA A 75 -4.33 -17.28 0.69
N SER A 76 -4.58 -18.53 0.33
CA SER A 76 -4.59 -19.65 1.26
C SER A 76 -3.22 -19.93 1.87
N GLU A 77 -2.14 -19.82 1.09
CA GLU A 77 -0.76 -19.98 1.59
C GLU A 77 -0.37 -18.87 2.59
N ILE A 78 -0.83 -17.64 2.37
CA ILE A 78 -0.60 -16.51 3.29
C ILE A 78 -1.43 -16.68 4.57
N ALA A 79 -2.69 -17.13 4.45
CA ALA A 79 -3.56 -17.32 5.62
C ALA A 79 -3.19 -18.55 6.46
N GLY A 80 -2.57 -19.56 5.85
CA GLY A 80 -2.32 -20.85 6.49
C GLY A 80 -3.56 -21.75 6.53
N PRO A 81 -3.43 -22.99 7.04
CA PRO A 81 -4.55 -23.91 7.19
C PRO A 81 -5.59 -23.37 8.20
N PRO A 82 -6.90 -23.63 8.00
CA PRO A 82 -7.94 -23.07 8.86
C PRO A 82 -7.87 -23.57 10.32
N GLN A 83 -7.24 -24.72 10.56
CA GLN A 83 -7.01 -25.25 11.90
C GLN A 83 -5.88 -24.50 12.63
N MET A 84 -4.91 -23.95 11.90
CA MET A 84 -3.74 -23.28 12.44
C MET A 84 -3.35 -22.12 11.50
N PRO A 85 -4.01 -20.96 11.65
CA PRO A 85 -3.76 -19.83 10.79
C PRO A 85 -2.37 -19.22 11.07
N ASN A 86 -1.76 -18.69 10.01
CA ASN A 86 -0.45 -18.04 10.09
C ASN A 86 -0.56 -16.65 10.74
N GLU A 87 0.49 -16.26 11.48
CA GLU A 87 0.61 -14.90 11.98
C GLU A 87 1.01 -13.93 10.85
N PHE A 88 0.80 -12.64 11.08
CA PHE A 88 1.12 -11.61 10.09
C PHE A 88 2.59 -11.67 9.64
N ILE A 89 2.84 -11.74 8.32
CA ILE A 89 4.18 -11.81 7.70
C ILE A 89 4.92 -13.13 7.98
N THR A 90 4.25 -14.15 8.50
CA THR A 90 4.83 -15.48 8.72
C THR A 90 4.25 -16.50 7.76
N TYR A 91 5.04 -17.53 7.46
CA TYR A 91 4.64 -18.69 6.66
C TYR A 91 5.01 -19.96 7.42
N ASP A 92 4.27 -21.04 7.18
CA ASP A 92 4.58 -22.36 7.75
C ASP A 92 5.97 -22.86 7.30
N ASP A 93 6.28 -22.69 6.00
CA ASP A 93 7.48 -23.24 5.38
C ASP A 93 8.16 -22.23 4.44
N THR A 94 9.50 -22.27 4.42
CA THR A 94 10.33 -21.50 3.48
C THR A 94 10.08 -21.86 2.02
N ARG A 95 9.63 -23.09 1.75
CA ARG A 95 9.24 -23.55 0.41
C ARG A 95 7.97 -22.85 -0.07
N VAL A 96 6.98 -22.70 0.81
CA VAL A 96 5.73 -21.99 0.51
C VAL A 96 6.01 -20.49 0.33
N GLU A 97 6.89 -19.93 1.15
CA GLU A 97 7.33 -18.55 0.94
C GLU A 97 7.99 -18.39 -0.44
N THR A 98 8.84 -19.35 -0.85
CA THR A 98 9.62 -19.26 -2.09
C THR A 98 8.91 -19.65 -3.37
N GLY A 99 7.80 -20.38 -3.28
CA GLY A 99 7.05 -20.89 -4.44
C GLY A 99 6.34 -19.83 -5.29
N HIS A 100 6.18 -18.59 -4.81
CA HIS A 100 5.45 -17.54 -5.54
C HIS A 100 6.22 -16.20 -5.50
N PRO A 101 6.10 -15.34 -6.53
CA PRO A 101 6.77 -14.04 -6.54
C PRO A 101 6.24 -13.06 -5.49
N ILE A 102 4.97 -13.13 -5.11
CA ILE A 102 4.38 -12.30 -4.03
C ILE A 102 4.81 -12.82 -2.67
N ARG A 103 5.65 -12.09 -1.93
CA ARG A 103 6.20 -12.51 -0.63
C ARG A 103 5.49 -11.91 0.56
N LEU A 104 5.07 -10.66 0.48
CA LEU A 104 4.32 -10.02 1.56
C LEU A 104 3.13 -9.30 0.97
N TYR A 105 2.03 -9.35 1.70
CA TYR A 105 0.81 -8.65 1.38
C TYR A 105 0.26 -8.00 2.65
N SER A 106 -0.08 -6.71 2.57
CA SER A 106 -0.88 -6.07 3.60
C SER A 106 -1.81 -5.05 3.00
N ARG A 107 -3.01 -4.96 3.59
CA ARG A 107 -4.00 -3.94 3.28
C ARG A 107 -4.28 -3.12 4.52
N TYR A 108 -4.20 -1.81 4.39
CA TYR A 108 -4.65 -0.86 5.40
C TYR A 108 -5.79 -0.03 4.84
N ILE A 109 -7.03 -0.45 5.11
CA ILE A 109 -8.26 0.18 4.61
C ILE A 109 -8.27 0.22 3.07
N ASP A 110 -7.81 1.32 2.49
CA ASP A 110 -7.75 1.62 1.06
C ASP A 110 -6.33 1.45 0.48
N LYS A 111 -5.31 1.26 1.31
CA LYS A 111 -3.91 1.16 0.84
C LYS A 111 -3.46 -0.29 0.81
N VAL A 112 -2.91 -0.70 -0.32
CA VAL A 112 -2.34 -2.05 -0.50
C VAL A 112 -0.83 -1.96 -0.67
N HIS A 113 -0.16 -2.83 0.07
CA HIS A 113 1.28 -2.97 0.10
C HIS A 113 1.63 -4.40 -0.29
N ILE A 114 2.42 -4.54 -1.37
CA ILE A 114 2.81 -5.84 -1.90
C ILE A 114 4.32 -5.87 -2.08
N LEU A 115 4.97 -6.92 -1.57
CA LEU A 115 6.39 -7.16 -1.82
C LEU A 115 6.54 -8.30 -2.82
N PHE A 116 7.27 -8.05 -3.90
CA PHE A 116 7.63 -9.05 -4.89
C PHE A 116 9.11 -9.45 -4.80
N ARG A 117 9.39 -10.73 -4.99
CA ARG A 117 10.73 -11.28 -5.25
C ARG A 117 10.65 -12.08 -6.55
N PHE A 118 11.10 -11.45 -7.63
CA PHE A 118 11.22 -12.11 -8.93
C PHE A 118 12.59 -12.77 -9.09
N THR A 119 12.61 -13.88 -9.82
CA THR A 119 13.85 -14.38 -10.44
C THR A 119 14.19 -13.56 -11.69
N HIS A 120 15.41 -13.72 -12.21
CA HIS A 120 15.83 -13.00 -13.42
C HIS A 120 14.98 -13.38 -14.65
N GLU A 121 14.57 -14.66 -14.73
CA GLU A 121 13.75 -15.18 -15.83
C GLU A 121 12.32 -14.65 -15.75
N GLU A 122 11.69 -14.71 -14.57
CA GLU A 122 10.34 -14.19 -14.35
C GLU A 122 10.25 -12.68 -14.62
N ALA A 123 11.25 -11.91 -14.17
CA ALA A 123 11.29 -10.48 -14.41
C ALA A 123 11.40 -10.16 -15.91
N ARG A 124 12.23 -10.92 -16.64
CA ARG A 124 12.38 -10.73 -18.09
C ARG A 124 11.09 -11.08 -18.84
N ASP A 125 10.46 -12.20 -18.50
CA ASP A 125 9.19 -12.61 -19.11
C ASP A 125 8.09 -11.58 -18.86
N LEU A 126 7.96 -11.09 -17.62
CA LEU A 126 6.95 -10.09 -17.27
C LEU A 126 7.15 -8.77 -18.02
N ILE A 127 8.40 -8.31 -18.16
CA ILE A 127 8.73 -7.12 -18.95
C ILE A 127 8.40 -7.36 -20.42
N GLN A 128 8.72 -8.53 -20.96
CA GLN A 128 8.46 -8.86 -22.36
C GLN A 128 6.97 -8.83 -22.66
N ARG A 129 6.14 -9.47 -21.83
CA ARG A 129 4.66 -9.42 -21.96
C ARG A 129 4.13 -7.99 -21.94
N TYR A 130 4.61 -7.16 -21.01
CA TYR A 130 4.21 -5.75 -20.93
C TYR A 130 4.60 -4.96 -22.20
N LEU A 131 5.83 -5.11 -22.69
CA LEU A 131 6.31 -4.39 -23.88
C LEU A 131 5.68 -4.89 -25.17
N THR A 132 5.16 -6.12 -25.21
CA THR A 132 4.37 -6.63 -26.34
C THR A 132 3.04 -5.90 -26.46
N GLU A 133 2.37 -5.61 -25.35
CA GLU A 133 1.12 -4.85 -25.36
C GLU A 133 1.32 -3.33 -25.45
N HIS A 134 2.36 -2.81 -24.79
CA HIS A 134 2.68 -1.39 -24.72
C HIS A 134 4.10 -1.14 -25.27
N PRO A 135 4.28 -1.17 -26.60
CA PRO A 135 5.59 -0.95 -27.20
C PRO A 135 6.09 0.47 -26.92
N ASP A 136 7.32 0.59 -26.43
CA ASP A 136 7.95 1.87 -26.09
C ASP A 136 9.26 2.07 -26.86
N PRO A 137 9.18 2.54 -28.13
CA PRO A 137 10.35 2.80 -28.97
C PRO A 137 11.16 4.04 -28.53
N ASN A 138 10.51 5.00 -27.85
CA ASN A 138 11.09 6.30 -27.49
C ASN A 138 11.59 6.38 -26.03
N HIS A 139 11.48 5.28 -25.27
CA HIS A 139 11.83 5.22 -23.84
C HIS A 139 11.00 6.18 -22.97
N GLU A 140 9.76 6.45 -23.37
CA GLU A 140 8.82 7.33 -22.69
C GLU A 140 8.41 6.79 -21.32
N ASN A 141 8.54 5.48 -21.07
CA ASN A 141 8.23 4.87 -19.77
C ASN A 141 9.02 5.48 -18.59
N MET A 142 10.19 6.06 -18.85
CA MET A 142 10.98 6.77 -17.82
C MET A 142 10.34 8.08 -17.39
N VAL A 143 9.61 8.74 -18.30
CA VAL A 143 8.90 9.98 -18.05
C VAL A 143 7.64 9.66 -17.25
N GLY A 144 7.37 10.46 -16.21
CA GLY A 144 6.20 10.22 -15.34
C GLY A 144 6.34 9.05 -14.36
N TYR A 145 7.55 8.50 -14.16
CA TYR A 145 7.76 7.54 -13.08
C TYR A 145 7.81 8.24 -11.71
N ASN A 146 6.87 7.89 -10.84
CA ASN A 146 6.73 8.50 -9.51
C ASN A 146 7.93 8.18 -8.61
N LYS A 147 8.54 9.22 -8.05
CA LYS A 147 9.67 9.10 -7.10
C LYS A 147 9.49 10.00 -5.89
N LYS A 148 9.86 9.48 -4.71
CA LYS A 148 9.79 10.25 -3.47
C LYS A 148 10.84 11.35 -3.45
N LYS A 149 10.39 12.61 -3.40
CA LYS A 149 11.25 13.79 -3.36
C LYS A 149 11.75 14.13 -1.96
N CYS A 150 11.24 13.48 -0.92
CA CYS A 150 11.64 13.72 0.47
C CYS A 150 13.06 13.21 0.80
N TRP A 151 13.62 12.29 0.01
CA TRP A 151 14.97 11.74 0.24
C TRP A 151 16.06 12.53 -0.52
N PRO A 152 17.34 12.52 -0.11
CA PRO A 152 18.44 13.04 -0.92
C PRO A 152 18.58 12.33 -2.27
N ARG A 153 19.17 12.98 -3.28
CA ARG A 153 19.28 12.42 -4.66
C ARG A 153 19.94 11.03 -4.69
N ASP A 154 20.94 10.81 -3.84
CA ASP A 154 21.67 9.55 -3.80
C ASP A 154 20.88 8.41 -3.14
N ALA A 155 19.99 8.72 -2.19
CA ALA A 155 19.16 7.73 -1.49
C ALA A 155 17.87 7.38 -2.25
N ARG A 156 17.51 8.13 -3.29
CA ARG A 156 16.34 7.86 -4.14
C ARG A 156 16.61 6.70 -5.08
N MET A 157 15.54 6.04 -5.52
CA MET A 157 15.62 5.04 -6.58
C MET A 157 16.17 5.67 -7.86
N ARG A 158 17.23 5.08 -8.42
CA ARG A 158 17.75 5.44 -9.75
C ARG A 158 16.82 4.86 -10.81
N LEU A 159 16.52 5.65 -11.83
CA LEU A 159 15.64 5.25 -12.92
C LEU A 159 16.48 4.61 -14.02
N MET A 160 16.62 3.29 -13.97
CA MET A 160 17.23 2.49 -15.05
C MET A 160 16.13 1.92 -15.95
N LYS A 161 16.39 1.76 -17.26
CA LYS A 161 15.37 1.28 -18.22
C LYS A 161 14.73 -0.05 -17.77
N HIS A 162 15.57 -1.02 -17.42
CA HIS A 162 15.12 -2.33 -16.97
C HIS A 162 14.23 -2.24 -15.72
N ASP A 163 14.67 -1.49 -14.71
CA ASP A 163 13.93 -1.30 -13.46
C ASP A 163 12.61 -0.57 -13.72
N VAL A 164 12.62 0.54 -14.46
CA VAL A 164 11.40 1.29 -14.80
C VAL A 164 10.38 0.40 -15.52
N ASN A 165 10.82 -0.38 -16.51
CA ASN A 165 9.95 -1.28 -17.24
C ASN A 165 9.40 -2.40 -16.36
N LEU A 166 10.21 -2.95 -15.43
CA LEU A 166 9.73 -3.91 -14.44
C LEU A 166 8.67 -3.30 -13.51
N GLY A 167 8.85 -2.05 -13.09
CA GLY A 167 7.90 -1.38 -12.21
C GLY A 167 6.55 -1.14 -12.87
N ARG A 168 6.60 -0.74 -14.15
CA ARG A 168 5.42 -0.58 -15.00
C ARG A 168 4.74 -1.91 -15.29
N SER A 169 5.51 -2.97 -15.59
CA SER A 169 4.95 -4.29 -15.90
C SER A 169 4.27 -4.93 -14.69
N VAL A 170 4.85 -4.81 -13.49
CA VAL A 170 4.22 -5.30 -12.25
C VAL A 170 2.93 -4.53 -11.96
N PHE A 171 2.94 -3.21 -12.12
CA PHE A 171 1.73 -2.41 -11.93
C PHE A 171 0.64 -2.79 -12.94
N TRP A 172 1.01 -2.99 -14.20
CA TRP A 172 0.11 -3.40 -15.26
C TRP A 172 -0.49 -4.79 -14.99
N ASP A 173 0.32 -5.76 -14.55
CA ASP A 173 -0.18 -7.09 -14.16
C ASP A 173 -1.20 -7.00 -13.02
N MET A 174 -0.89 -6.25 -11.96
CA MET A 174 -1.81 -6.05 -10.84
C MET A 174 -3.09 -5.31 -11.26
N LYS A 175 -2.96 -4.31 -12.15
CA LYS A 175 -4.10 -3.56 -12.67
C LYS A 175 -5.06 -4.44 -13.47
N ASN A 176 -4.55 -5.41 -14.22
CA ASN A 176 -5.37 -6.29 -15.03
C ASN A 176 -6.11 -7.37 -14.22
N ARG A 177 -5.64 -7.69 -13.01
CA ARG A 177 -6.34 -8.60 -12.08
C ARG A 177 -7.64 -8.01 -11.53
N LEU A 178 -7.77 -6.68 -11.53
CA LEU A 178 -8.95 -5.99 -11.03
C LEU A 178 -9.84 -5.50 -12.18
N PRO A 179 -11.14 -5.87 -12.18
CA PRO A 179 -12.11 -5.26 -13.06
C PRO A 179 -12.21 -3.75 -12.80
N ARG A 180 -12.12 -2.94 -13.86
CA ARG A 180 -12.24 -1.47 -13.76
C ARG A 180 -13.59 -1.01 -13.18
N SER A 181 -14.62 -1.83 -13.30
CA SER A 181 -15.95 -1.58 -12.75
C SER A 181 -16.01 -1.65 -11.22
N ILE A 182 -15.07 -2.35 -10.59
CA ILE A 182 -15.05 -2.54 -9.14
C ILE A 182 -14.16 -1.50 -8.48
N THR A 183 -12.91 -1.36 -8.96
CA THR A 183 -11.98 -0.40 -8.38
C THR A 183 -10.90 0.01 -9.37
N PRO A 184 -10.75 1.32 -9.67
CA PRO A 184 -9.69 1.80 -10.55
C PRO A 184 -8.34 1.83 -9.83
N LEU A 185 -7.36 1.09 -10.35
CA LEU A 185 -5.96 1.27 -10.00
C LEU A 185 -5.30 2.30 -10.92
N GLU A 186 -4.97 3.46 -10.35
CA GLU A 186 -4.33 4.57 -11.04
C GLU A 186 -2.83 4.65 -10.73
N TRP A 187 -2.03 4.91 -11.77
CA TRP A 187 -0.58 5.01 -11.61
C TRP A 187 -0.18 6.26 -10.83
N GLU A 188 -0.88 7.37 -11.01
CA GLU A 188 -0.53 8.67 -10.43
C GLU A 188 -0.51 8.64 -8.91
N ASN A 189 -1.44 7.89 -8.31
CA ASN A 189 -1.50 7.69 -6.88
C ASN A 189 -0.52 6.58 -6.43
N SER A 190 -0.11 5.70 -7.32
CA SER A 190 0.75 4.54 -7.02
C SER A 190 2.24 4.85 -6.96
N PHE A 191 2.96 4.06 -6.18
CA PHE A 191 4.41 4.15 -6.03
C PHE A 191 5.07 2.77 -6.04
N VAL A 192 5.93 2.53 -7.01
CA VAL A 192 6.65 1.26 -7.18
C VAL A 192 8.15 1.48 -6.96
N ARG A 193 8.73 0.80 -5.97
CA ARG A 193 10.16 0.83 -5.68
C ARG A 193 10.81 -0.49 -5.99
N ILE A 194 11.90 -0.44 -6.74
CA ILE A 194 12.64 -1.61 -7.20
C ILE A 194 14.01 -1.61 -6.57
N ARG A 195 14.37 -2.78 -6.06
CA ARG A 195 15.73 -3.06 -5.60
C ARG A 195 16.32 -4.16 -6.47
N SER A 196 17.29 -3.76 -7.26
CA SER A 196 18.13 -4.57 -8.16
C SER A 196 19.56 -4.60 -7.61
N SER A 197 20.41 -5.51 -8.08
CA SER A 197 21.83 -5.59 -7.72
C SER A 197 22.58 -4.26 -7.97
N TYR A 198 22.18 -3.52 -9.01
CA TYR A 198 22.75 -2.22 -9.35
C TYR A 198 22.25 -1.07 -8.46
N THR A 199 21.03 -1.15 -7.93
CA THR A 199 20.45 -0.13 -7.02
C THR A 199 20.69 -0.45 -5.55
N ALA A 200 20.96 -1.72 -5.20
CA ALA A 200 21.38 -2.17 -3.88
C ALA A 200 22.82 -1.75 -3.55
N LYS A 201 23.66 -1.53 -4.57
CA LYS A 201 25.05 -1.06 -4.41
C LYS A 201 25.19 0.39 -3.94
N ILE A 202 24.10 1.14 -3.75
CA ILE A 202 24.16 2.49 -3.20
C ILE A 202 24.32 2.42 -1.67
N ARG A 203 25.51 1.97 -1.28
CA ARG A 203 26.43 2.61 -0.33
C ARG A 203 25.76 3.33 0.83
N MET A 204 25.32 2.55 1.81
CA MET A 204 25.53 2.89 3.21
C MET A 204 26.21 1.76 3.99
N ALA A 205 26.70 0.68 3.33
CA ALA A 205 27.38 -0.41 4.03
C ALA A 205 28.67 0.00 4.78
N ARG A 206 29.25 1.18 4.48
CA ARG A 206 30.47 1.67 5.15
C ARG A 206 30.22 2.78 6.18
N GLU A 207 29.02 3.35 6.25
CA GLU A 207 28.65 4.42 7.22
C GLU A 207 27.35 4.13 7.99
N ALA A 208 26.62 3.05 7.67
CA ALA A 208 25.37 2.67 8.36
C ALA A 208 25.62 2.08 9.76
N PHE A 209 26.76 1.43 9.97
CA PHE A 209 27.09 0.82 11.26
C PHE A 209 27.68 1.81 12.28
N SER A 210 27.96 3.06 11.87
CA SER A 210 28.49 4.10 12.77
C SER A 210 27.48 5.19 13.12
N ASN A 211 26.28 5.19 12.54
CA ASN A 211 25.27 6.22 12.79
C ASN A 211 24.22 5.75 13.78
N THR A 212 24.57 5.82 15.07
CA THR A 212 23.63 5.82 16.20
C THR A 212 22.87 7.16 16.25
N ARG A 213 22.13 7.48 15.19
CA ARG A 213 21.29 8.69 15.14
C ARG A 213 19.85 8.33 15.46
N ASP A 214 19.19 9.24 16.19
CA ASP A 214 17.77 9.16 16.49
C ASP A 214 16.95 9.13 15.17
N GLY A 215 16.00 8.19 15.04
CA GLY A 215 15.23 7.95 13.81
C GLY A 215 15.78 6.88 12.84
N VAL A 216 16.74 6.07 13.29
CA VAL A 216 17.27 4.90 12.56
C VAL A 216 16.93 3.61 13.32
N TRP A 217 16.29 2.65 12.66
CA TRP A 217 16.00 1.34 13.23
C TRP A 217 16.96 0.28 12.69
N ASN A 218 17.69 -0.36 13.61
CA ASN A 218 18.54 -1.51 13.31
C ASN A 218 17.71 -2.78 13.47
N LEU A 219 17.51 -3.51 12.36
CA LEU A 219 16.71 -4.73 12.39
C LEU A 219 17.54 -5.87 13.01
N GLN A 220 17.05 -6.42 14.13
CA GLN A 220 17.84 -7.27 15.03
C GLN A 220 18.04 -8.71 14.55
N ASN A 221 17.28 -9.20 13.57
CA ASN A 221 17.56 -10.52 12.99
C ASN A 221 18.64 -10.36 11.90
N GLU A 222 19.86 -10.80 12.24
CA GLU A 222 21.10 -10.79 11.44
C GLU A 222 21.82 -9.44 11.20
N GLN A 223 21.45 -8.31 11.82
CA GLN A 223 22.10 -7.00 11.56
C GLN A 223 22.30 -6.69 10.06
N THR A 224 21.50 -7.29 9.19
CA THR A 224 21.70 -7.21 7.74
C THR A 224 21.09 -5.94 7.19
N ALA A 225 20.24 -5.24 7.94
CA ALA A 225 19.47 -4.13 7.40
C ALA A 225 19.21 -2.99 8.40
N VAL A 226 19.26 -1.77 7.86
CA VAL A 226 18.97 -0.53 8.56
C VAL A 226 17.81 0.17 7.87
N ALA A 227 16.82 0.57 8.67
CA ALA A 227 15.62 1.28 8.26
C ALA A 227 15.73 2.76 8.65
N PHE A 228 15.72 3.64 7.65
CA PHE A 228 15.64 5.09 7.87
C PHE A 228 14.19 5.53 7.84
N LEU A 229 13.80 6.32 8.85
CA LEU A 229 12.43 6.77 9.04
C LEU A 229 12.34 8.27 8.75
N ARG A 230 11.28 8.66 8.04
CA ARG A 230 10.93 10.07 7.81
C ARG A 230 9.42 10.22 7.84
N VAL A 231 8.98 11.30 8.47
CA VAL A 231 7.58 11.73 8.48
C VAL A 231 7.21 12.22 7.08
N ASP A 232 6.00 11.88 6.63
CA ASP A 232 5.43 12.40 5.38
C ASP A 232 4.94 13.85 5.57
N ASP A 233 4.69 14.59 4.49
CA ASP A 233 4.32 16.00 4.60
C ASP A 233 2.88 16.17 5.17
N ASP A 234 2.75 16.49 6.47
CA ASP A 234 1.46 16.68 7.14
C ASP A 234 0.97 18.13 7.20
N ARG A 235 -0.34 18.32 7.03
CA ARG A 235 -1.03 19.61 6.94
C ARG A 235 -1.46 20.16 8.31
N VAL A 236 -0.58 20.92 8.96
CA VAL A 236 -0.89 21.68 10.20
C VAL A 236 -1.88 22.86 9.97
N ARG A 237 -2.23 23.17 8.71
CA ARG A 237 -2.99 24.38 8.33
C ARG A 237 -4.42 24.44 8.91
N GLN A 238 -5.05 23.32 9.24
CA GLN A 238 -6.45 23.30 9.69
C GLN A 238 -6.68 23.94 11.07
N ILE A 239 -5.67 23.91 11.96
CA ILE A 239 -5.75 24.52 13.30
C ILE A 239 -5.84 26.05 13.19
N LEU A 240 -5.09 26.64 12.25
CA LEU A 240 -5.09 28.08 12.01
C LEU A 240 -6.40 28.56 11.35
N VAL A 241 -6.94 27.79 10.40
CA VAL A 241 -8.16 28.15 9.67
C VAL A 241 -9.44 28.05 10.54
N SER A 242 -9.46 27.16 11.53
CA SER A 242 -10.62 26.96 12.43
C SER A 242 -10.59 27.83 13.70
N SER A 243 -9.56 28.64 13.89
CA SER A 243 -9.36 29.46 15.09
C SER A 243 -9.95 30.87 14.91
N GLY A 244 -11.25 30.97 14.61
CA GLY A 244 -11.95 32.26 14.59
C GLY A 244 -12.32 32.74 16.00
N SER A 245 -11.82 33.91 16.42
CA SER A 245 -12.13 34.61 17.69
C SER A 245 -12.27 33.72 18.94
N THR A 246 -11.37 32.75 19.10
CA THR A 246 -11.30 31.90 20.30
C THR A 246 -10.21 32.39 21.24
N THR A 247 -10.35 32.14 22.54
CA THR A 247 -9.34 32.54 23.52
C THR A 247 -7.98 31.90 23.23
N PHE A 248 -6.89 32.63 23.48
CA PHE A 248 -5.53 32.15 23.24
C PHE A 248 -5.26 30.78 23.87
N THR A 249 -5.77 30.52 25.08
CA THR A 249 -5.63 29.23 25.77
C THR A 249 -6.26 28.06 25.00
N LYS A 250 -7.39 28.26 24.32
CA LYS A 250 -8.02 27.21 23.50
C LYS A 250 -7.20 26.89 22.26
N ILE A 251 -6.56 27.90 21.67
CA ILE A 251 -5.67 27.73 20.52
C ILE A 251 -4.42 26.94 20.95
N VAL A 252 -3.83 27.30 22.08
CA VAL A 252 -2.67 26.59 22.67
C VAL A 252 -3.03 25.13 22.96
N ASN A 253 -4.17 24.86 23.60
CA ASN A 253 -4.57 23.48 23.89
C ASN A 253 -4.76 22.63 22.63
N LYS A 254 -5.42 23.17 21.59
CA LYS A 254 -5.57 22.46 20.30
C LYS A 254 -4.22 22.18 19.64
N TRP A 255 -3.30 23.13 19.71
CA TRP A 255 -1.95 22.98 19.17
C TRP A 255 -1.14 21.94 19.95
N SER A 256 -1.20 21.97 21.29
CA SER A 256 -0.55 20.99 22.16
C SER A 256 -1.07 19.58 21.91
N THR A 257 -2.39 19.38 21.81
CA THR A 257 -2.95 18.06 21.49
C THR A 257 -2.51 17.58 20.10
N ALA A 258 -2.52 18.44 19.08
CA ALA A 258 -2.08 18.07 17.73
C ALA A 258 -0.59 17.72 17.68
N LEU A 259 0.25 18.49 18.38
CA LEU A 259 1.67 18.17 18.54
C LEU A 259 1.86 16.83 19.23
N ILE A 260 1.24 16.64 20.40
CA ILE A 260 1.37 15.39 21.16
C ILE A 260 0.91 14.22 20.30
N CYS A 261 -0.23 14.31 19.62
CA CYS A 261 -0.66 13.26 18.69
C CYS A 261 0.39 12.97 17.62
N ASN A 262 0.95 13.99 16.95
CA ASN A 262 1.96 13.78 15.91
C ASN A 262 3.26 13.17 16.46
N TYR A 263 3.73 13.64 17.62
CA TYR A 263 4.93 13.09 18.28
C TYR A 263 4.67 11.65 18.76
N SER A 264 3.54 11.37 19.41
CA SER A 264 3.18 10.05 19.90
C SER A 264 2.94 9.05 18.77
N ILE A 265 2.27 9.44 17.68
CA ILE A 265 2.09 8.61 16.48
C ILE A 265 3.44 8.35 15.81
N SER A 266 4.31 9.36 15.75
CA SER A 266 5.70 9.17 15.30
C SER A 266 6.47 8.21 16.22
N CYS A 267 6.13 8.05 17.50
CA CYS A 267 6.79 7.07 18.36
C CYS A 267 6.18 5.66 18.27
N LEU A 268 4.88 5.52 17.98
CA LEU A 268 4.12 4.27 18.11
C LEU A 268 3.75 3.59 16.77
N LEU A 269 3.65 4.32 15.66
CA LEU A 269 2.99 3.87 14.43
C LEU A 269 3.88 3.82 13.18
N ILE A 270 5.21 3.86 13.35
CA ILE A 270 6.14 3.82 12.21
C ILE A 270 6.24 2.47 11.44
N PRO A 271 5.71 1.29 11.86
CA PRO A 271 5.96 0.08 11.05
C PRO A 271 5.32 0.08 9.64
N MET A 272 4.50 1.06 9.24
CA MET A 272 3.87 1.10 7.91
C MET A 272 4.19 2.31 7.01
N PHE A 273 4.93 3.30 7.51
CA PHE A 273 5.14 4.55 6.76
C PHE A 273 6.59 4.73 6.31
N ASN A 274 6.76 4.64 4.99
CA ASN A 274 7.87 5.25 4.25
C ASN A 274 9.29 4.78 4.65
N VAL A 275 9.44 3.49 4.92
CA VAL A 275 10.74 2.90 5.28
C VAL A 275 11.67 2.85 4.06
N ALA A 276 12.85 3.46 4.19
CA ALA A 276 13.97 3.16 3.31
C ALA A 276 14.76 1.98 3.91
N LEU A 277 14.48 0.77 3.43
CA LEU A 277 15.21 -0.44 3.82
C LEU A 277 16.53 -0.51 3.04
N THR A 278 17.65 -0.34 3.75
CA THR A 278 18.97 -0.75 3.28
C THR A 278 19.25 -2.13 3.87
N SER A 279 19.62 -3.11 3.04
CA SER A 279 20.05 -4.44 3.52
C SER A 279 21.37 -4.78 2.84
N SER A 280 22.28 -5.48 3.51
CA SER A 280 23.57 -5.94 2.98
C SER A 280 23.52 -7.34 2.39
N VAL A 281 22.40 -8.09 2.48
CA VAL A 281 22.38 -9.53 2.12
C VAL A 281 21.10 -9.93 1.36
N LEU A 282 21.27 -10.84 0.38
CA LEU A 282 20.37 -11.46 -0.62
C LEU A 282 20.25 -10.80 -2.01
#